data_AF-A0A6M3M0K6-F1
#
_entry.id   AF-A0A6M3M0K6-F1
#
_cell.length_a   1.000
_cell.length_b   1.000
_cell.length_c   1.000
_cell.angle_alpha   90.00
_cell.angle_beta   90.00
_cell.angle_gamma   90.00
#
_symmetry.space_group_name_H-M   'P 1'
#
loop_
_entity.id
_entity.type
_entity.pdbx_description
1 polymer ?
#
loop_
_entity_poly.entity_id
_entity_poly.type
_entity_poly.pdbx_seq_one_letter_code
_entity_poly.pdbx_strand_id
1 'polypeptide(L)'
;SGSEVLYYEKSSKGKELARKLQTAIVKVLGLPDRGIKAKTSEDRGGYLLKHVKAPVVLIEPFFIDNPVDFVVGVEKRNAMAQAIAKVIDEELHNS
;
A
#
# COMPACT_ATOMS: atom_id res chain seq x y z
N SER A 1 -4.61 5.43 13.34
CA SER A 1 -4.19 6.36 12.29
C SER A 1 -2.94 5.85 11.62
N GLY A 2 -2.71 6.25 10.38
CA GLY A 2 -1.50 5.94 9.62
C GLY A 2 -1.74 5.09 8.37
N SER A 3 -0.68 4.91 7.59
CA SER A 3 -0.69 4.16 6.34
C SER A 3 -0.07 2.78 6.53
N GLU A 4 -0.65 1.74 5.93
CA GLU A 4 -0.05 0.41 5.80
C GLU A 4 -0.26 -0.18 4.40
N VAL A 5 0.68 -1.01 3.96
CA VAL A 5 0.55 -1.80 2.72
C VAL A 5 0.78 -3.27 3.03
N LEU A 6 -0.18 -4.10 2.62
CA LEU A 6 -0.19 -5.52 2.88
C LEU A 6 0.31 -6.28 1.65
N TYR A 7 1.05 -7.36 1.86
CA TYR A 7 1.59 -8.22 0.79
C TYR A 7 1.51 -9.69 1.17
N TYR A 8 1.53 -10.58 0.17
CA TYR A 8 1.58 -12.02 0.42
C TYR A 8 2.94 -12.41 1.00
N GLU A 9 2.96 -13.10 2.13
CA GLU A 9 4.20 -13.44 2.85
C GLU A 9 5.25 -14.16 1.97
N LYS A 10 4.80 -14.98 1.01
CA LYS A 10 5.68 -15.77 0.12
C LYS A 10 6.06 -15.04 -1.17
N SER A 11 5.60 -13.80 -1.37
CA SER A 11 5.86 -13.03 -2.58
C SER A 11 6.96 -12.00 -2.35
N SER A 12 8.19 -12.32 -2.74
CA SER A 12 9.33 -11.38 -2.69
C SER A 12 9.07 -10.13 -3.52
N LYS A 13 8.48 -10.29 -4.72
CA LYS A 13 8.07 -9.15 -5.58
C LYS A 13 6.97 -8.31 -4.91
N GLY A 14 5.97 -8.94 -4.30
CA GLY A 14 4.92 -8.25 -3.55
C GLY A 14 5.48 -7.47 -2.36
N LYS A 15 6.46 -8.03 -1.64
CA LYS A 15 7.16 -7.35 -0.54
C LYS A 15 7.90 -6.10 -1.02
N GLU A 16 8.60 -6.19 -2.14
CA GLU A 16 9.32 -5.05 -2.71
C GLU A 16 8.36 -3.95 -3.17
N LEU A 17 7.31 -4.31 -3.91
CA LEU A 17 6.27 -3.37 -4.34
C LEU A 17 5.59 -2.70 -3.15
N ALA A 18 5.23 -3.47 -2.11
CA ALA A 18 4.64 -2.93 -0.90
C ALA A 18 5.56 -1.91 -0.21
N ARG A 19 6.88 -2.18 -0.17
CA ARG A 19 7.86 -1.25 0.40
C ARG A 19 7.90 0.06 -0.39
N LYS A 20 7.98 -0.01 -1.73
CA LYS A 20 8.01 1.19 -2.59
C LYS A 20 6.74 2.04 -2.42
N LEU A 21 5.57 1.39 -2.43
CA LEU A 21 4.28 2.05 -2.22
C LEU A 21 4.16 2.68 -0.83
N GLN A 22 4.53 1.95 0.23
CA GLN A 22 4.49 2.46 1.61
C GLN A 22 5.31 3.76 1.74
N THR A 23 6.55 3.75 1.25
CA THR A 23 7.42 4.94 1.28
C THR A 23 6.80 6.12 0.52
N ALA A 24 6.24 5.88 -0.66
CA ALA A 24 5.63 6.93 -1.48
C ALA A 24 4.38 7.54 -0.80
N ILE A 25 3.51 6.70 -0.25
CA ILE A 25 2.27 7.12 0.41
C ILE A 25 2.57 7.91 1.69
N VAL A 26 3.45 7.39 2.55
CA VAL A 26 3.84 8.07 3.80
C VAL A 26 4.45 9.44 3.50
N LYS A 27 5.29 9.54 2.46
CA LYS A 27 5.88 10.82 2.02
C LYS A 27 4.83 11.84 1.60
N VAL A 28 3.79 11.42 0.88
CA VAL A 28 2.72 12.32 0.44
C VAL A 28 1.82 12.71 1.60
N LEU A 29 1.29 11.72 2.32
CA LEU A 29 0.27 11.96 3.34
C LEU A 29 0.86 12.63 4.59
N GLY A 30 2.08 12.27 4.99
CA GLY A 30 2.68 12.72 6.24
C GLY A 30 1.99 12.12 7.48
N LEU A 31 1.22 11.06 7.29
CA LEU A 31 0.57 10.30 8.37
C LEU A 31 1.56 9.29 8.99
N PRO A 32 1.27 8.76 10.19
CA PRO A 32 2.10 7.75 10.83
C PRO A 32 2.40 6.57 9.90
N ASP A 33 3.67 6.17 9.84
CA ASP A 33 4.11 5.01 9.08
C ASP A 33 3.88 3.73 9.92
N ARG A 34 2.94 2.89 9.49
CA ARG A 34 2.66 1.58 10.13
C ARG A 34 3.39 0.42 9.45
N GLY A 35 4.18 0.73 8.43
CA GLY A 35 5.00 -0.21 7.69
C GLY A 35 4.22 -1.12 6.74
N ILE A 36 4.97 -2.06 6.16
CA ILE A 36 4.43 -3.15 5.34
C ILE A 36 4.07 -4.33 6.23
N LYS A 37 3.01 -5.07 5.89
CA LYS A 37 2.61 -6.26 6.65
C LYS A 37 2.48 -7.48 5.76
N ALA A 38 3.15 -8.56 6.16
CA ALA A 38 2.97 -9.86 5.55
C ALA A 38 1.58 -10.40 5.91
N LYS A 39 0.92 -11.03 4.95
CA LYS A 39 -0.35 -11.73 5.14
C LYS A 39 -0.23 -13.15 4.63
N THR A 40 -0.68 -14.08 5.46
CA THR A 40 -0.94 -15.48 5.11
C THR A 40 -2.27 -15.58 4.36
N SER A 41 -2.62 -16.75 3.85
CA SER A 41 -3.92 -16.97 3.21
C SER A 41 -5.12 -16.98 4.16
N GLU A 42 -4.86 -17.08 5.47
CA GLU A 42 -5.89 -17.13 6.51
C GLU A 42 -6.16 -15.75 7.11
N ASP A 43 -5.28 -14.78 6.85
CA ASP A 43 -5.45 -13.42 7.31
C ASP A 43 -6.52 -12.66 6.51
N ARG A 44 -7.18 -11.70 7.17
CA ARG A 44 -8.05 -10.72 6.49
C ARG A 44 -7.25 -10.00 5.39
N GLY A 45 -7.72 -10.07 4.15
CA GLY A 45 -7.02 -9.58 2.95
C GLY A 45 -6.09 -10.61 2.27
N GLY A 46 -5.75 -11.70 2.96
CA GLY A 46 -4.89 -12.79 2.50
C GLY A 46 -5.46 -13.65 1.37
N TYR A 47 -6.79 -13.80 1.32
CA TYR A 47 -7.44 -14.60 0.27
C TYR A 47 -7.25 -14.02 -1.13
N LEU A 48 -7.34 -12.69 -1.27
CA LEU A 48 -7.04 -11.95 -2.52
C LEU A 48 -5.59 -12.15 -2.98
N LEU A 49 -4.68 -12.27 -2.01
CA LEU A 49 -3.24 -12.37 -2.24
C LEU A 49 -2.78 -13.76 -2.73
N LYS A 50 -3.55 -14.83 -2.47
CA LYS A 50 -3.17 -16.22 -2.80
C LYS A 50 -3.50 -16.68 -4.22
N HIS A 51 -4.52 -16.09 -4.86
CA HIS A 51 -5.11 -16.67 -6.09
C HIS A 51 -4.59 -16.04 -7.40
N VAL A 52 -3.60 -15.15 -7.33
CA VAL A 52 -3.12 -14.38 -8.48
C VAL A 52 -1.64 -14.68 -8.72
N LYS A 53 -1.27 -15.05 -9.96
CA LYS A 53 0.13 -15.29 -10.36
C LYS A 53 0.99 -14.01 -10.38
N ALA A 54 0.37 -12.85 -10.50
CA ALA A 54 1.02 -11.54 -10.46
C ALA A 54 1.27 -11.07 -9.01
N PRO A 55 2.23 -10.16 -8.76
CA PRO A 55 2.39 -9.52 -7.46
C PRO A 55 1.11 -8.77 -7.06
N VAL A 56 0.53 -9.10 -5.91
CA VAL A 56 -0.64 -8.40 -5.36
C VAL A 56 -0.25 -7.75 -4.04
N VAL A 57 -0.72 -6.52 -3.86
CA VAL A 57 -0.61 -5.73 -2.63
C VAL A 57 -1.96 -5.10 -2.30
N LEU A 58 -2.24 -4.87 -1.02
CA LEU A 58 -3.43 -4.15 -0.56
C LEU A 58 -2.99 -2.88 0.14
N ILE A 59 -3.44 -1.73 -0.35
CA ILE A 59 -3.07 -0.42 0.18
C ILE A 59 -4.16 0.04 1.16
N GLU A 60 -3.76 0.31 2.40
CA GLU A 60 -4.60 0.93 3.43
C GLU A 60 -3.98 2.30 3.78
N PRO A 61 -4.28 3.36 3.00
CA PRO A 61 -3.50 4.59 3.06
C PRO A 61 -3.81 5.45 4.29
N PHE A 62 -5.01 5.32 4.85
CA PHE A 62 -5.47 6.06 6.02
C PHE A 62 -6.75 5.42 6.59
N PHE A 63 -7.08 5.76 7.84
CA PHE A 63 -8.27 5.26 8.54
C PHE A 63 -9.46 6.22 8.36
N ILE A 64 -10.56 5.76 7.74
CA ILE A 64 -11.76 6.61 7.48
C ILE A 64 -12.47 7.02 8.78
N ASP A 65 -12.41 6.17 9.81
CA ASP A 65 -12.97 6.42 11.13
C ASP A 65 -12.11 7.36 11.99
N ASN A 66 -10.93 7.76 11.52
CA ASN A 66 -10.10 8.78 12.14
C ASN A 66 -10.27 10.12 11.39
N PRO A 67 -10.84 11.17 12.03
CA PRO A 67 -11.12 12.43 11.35
C PRO A 67 -9.88 13.14 10.77
N VAL A 68 -8.72 13.04 11.43
CA VAL A 68 -7.47 13.69 10.97
C VAL A 68 -6.95 13.00 9.72
N ASP A 69 -6.87 11.67 9.77
CA ASP A 69 -6.50 10.82 8.64
C ASP A 69 -7.44 11.05 7.45
N PHE A 70 -8.74 11.14 7.69
CA PHE A 70 -9.74 11.38 6.65
C PHE A 70 -9.54 12.72 5.96
N VAL A 71 -9.37 13.81 6.71
CA VAL A 71 -9.13 15.14 6.13
C VAL A 71 -7.87 15.14 5.27
N VAL A 72 -6.75 14.65 5.81
CA VAL A 72 -5.48 14.58 5.07
C VAL A 72 -5.60 13.71 3.81
N GLY A 73 -6.25 12.55 3.92
CA GLY A 73 -6.46 11.63 2.82
C GLY A 73 -7.33 12.21 1.70
N VAL A 74 -8.35 12.99 2.05
CA VAL A 74 -9.21 13.69 1.09
C VAL A 74 -8.45 14.84 0.42
N GLU A 75 -7.79 15.71 1.19
CA GLU A 75 -7.03 16.85 0.68
C GLU A 75 -5.91 16.43 -0.27
N LYS A 76 -5.20 15.34 0.06
CA LYS A 76 -4.04 14.87 -0.70
C LYS A 76 -4.36 13.74 -1.68
N ARG A 77 -5.65 13.46 -1.94
CA ARG A 77 -6.10 12.33 -2.78
C ARG A 77 -5.40 12.26 -4.14
N ASN A 78 -5.31 13.40 -4.84
CA ASN A 78 -4.70 13.45 -6.17
C ASN A 78 -3.19 13.21 -6.12
N ALA A 79 -2.49 13.82 -5.17
CA ALA A 79 -1.06 13.61 -4.98
C ALA A 79 -0.75 12.15 -4.60
N MET A 80 -1.60 11.54 -3.76
CA MET A 80 -1.47 10.13 -3.40
C MET A 80 -1.69 9.22 -4.62
N ALA A 81 -2.73 9.46 -5.43
CA ALA A 81 -2.99 8.70 -6.65
C ALA A 81 -1.82 8.80 -7.65
N GLN A 82 -1.27 10.00 -7.85
CA GLN A 82 -0.10 10.22 -8.70
C GLN A 82 1.14 9.48 -8.20
N ALA A 83 1.39 9.49 -6.90
CA ALA A 83 2.51 8.78 -6.30
C ALA A 83 2.38 7.25 -6.47
N ILE A 84 1.18 6.71 -6.28
CA ILE A 84 0.89 5.28 -6.51
C ILE A 84 1.10 4.93 -7.99
N ALA A 85 0.54 5.72 -8.92
CA ALA A 85 0.69 5.49 -10.34
C ALA A 85 2.16 5.49 -10.79
N LYS A 86 2.95 6.44 -10.29
CA LYS A 86 4.39 6.52 -10.56
C LYS A 86 5.14 5.27 -10.10
N VAL A 87 4.87 4.79 -8.89
CA VAL A 87 5.51 3.56 -8.38
C VAL A 87 5.16 2.34 -9.22
N ILE A 88 3.89 2.22 -9.65
CA ILE A 88 3.45 1.11 -10.51
C ILE A 88 4.13 1.20 -11.88
N ASP A 89 4.18 2.39 -12.47
CA ASP A 89 4.84 2.62 -13.76
C ASP A 89 6.34 2.27 -13.71
N GLU A 90 7.03 2.68 -12.65
CA GLU A 90 8.43 2.30 -12.41
C GLU A 90 8.60 0.79 -12.22
N GLU A 91 7.68 0.10 -11.54
CA GLU A 91 7.75 -1.35 -11.35
C GLU A 91 7.58 -2.10 -12.69
N LEU A 92 6.67 -1.65 -13.55
CA LEU A 92 6.40 -2.28 -14.85
C LEU A 92 7.56 -2.10 -15.85
N HIS A 93 8.30 -1.00 -15.78
CA HIS A 93 9.44 -0.75 -16.66
C HIS A 93 10.76 -1.32 -16.14
N ASN A 94 10.81 -1.81 -14.89
CA ASN A 94 11.99 -2.44 -14.29
C ASN A 94 11.88 -3.98 -14.14
N SER A 95 10.81 -4.60 -14.66
CA SER A 95 10.50 -6.04 -14.43
C SER A 95 10.71 -6.97 -15.62
#